data_AF-A0A7S7W2F2-F1
#
_entry.id   AF-A0A7S7W2F2-F1
#
_cell.length_a   1.000
_cell.length_b   1.000
_cell.length_c   1.000
_cell.angle_alpha   90.00
_cell.angle_beta   90.00
_cell.angle_gamma   90.00
#
_symmetry.space_group_name_H-M   'P 1'
#
loop_
_entity.id
_entity.type
_entity.pdbx_description
1 polymer ?
#
loop_
_entity_poly.entity_id
_entity_poly.type
_entity_poly.pdbx_seq_one_letter_code
_entity_poly.pdbx_strand_id
1 'polypeptide(L)'
;MIVLLVVGLADERAVPKHKRTRAYTINDFRLLLDVISEYRELAVLPNALSEASNLLEFEGNGLPEKISRRFLQFVSTTREIYIPSLSATERAEFRRLGLTDSATLEAGKAGVHILSADLGLYLAAVSAGYSAANFIHAIEAARA
;
A
#
# COMPACT_ATOMS: atom_id res chain seq x y z
N MET A 1 -0.76 -1.41 2.32
CA MET A 1 0.63 -0.94 2.54
C MET A 1 0.73 0.53 2.92
N ILE A 2 -0.06 1.44 2.32
CA ILE A 2 -0.05 2.88 2.65
C ILE A 2 -0.16 3.16 4.16
N VAL A 3 -1.06 2.45 4.87
CA VAL A 3 -1.23 2.61 6.32
C VAL A 3 0.06 2.30 7.11
N LEU A 4 0.78 1.22 6.75
CA LEU A 4 2.05 0.86 7.38
C LEU A 4 3.10 1.95 7.17
N LEU A 5 3.22 2.42 5.92
CA LEU A 5 4.16 3.47 5.55
C LEU A 5 3.88 4.77 6.34
N VAL A 6 2.63 5.24 6.33
CA VAL A 6 2.25 6.52 6.96
C VAL A 6 2.39 6.46 8.49
N VAL A 7 1.95 5.37 9.12
CA VAL A 7 2.11 5.18 10.57
C VAL A 7 3.60 5.14 10.95
N GLY A 8 4.41 4.37 10.23
CA GLY A 8 5.84 4.27 10.52
C GLY A 8 6.61 5.57 10.26
N LEU A 9 6.25 6.34 9.22
CA LEU A 9 6.82 7.67 8.97
C LEU A 9 6.44 8.69 10.06
N ALA A 10 5.30 8.51 10.71
CA ALA A 10 4.85 9.37 11.81
C ALA A 10 5.60 9.03 13.10
N ASP A 11 5.70 7.75 13.42
CA ASP A 11 6.50 7.19 14.51
C ASP A 11 6.68 5.68 14.30
N GLU A 12 7.90 5.21 14.05
CA GLU A 12 8.18 3.78 13.88
C GLU A 12 7.71 2.94 15.08
N ARG A 13 7.73 3.52 16.30
CA ARG A 13 7.29 2.84 17.53
C ARG A 13 5.77 2.68 17.61
N ALA A 14 5.01 3.36 16.74
CA ALA A 14 3.57 3.19 16.61
C ALA A 14 3.19 1.99 15.74
N VAL A 15 4.08 1.51 14.86
CA VAL A 15 3.84 0.37 13.96
C VAL A 15 3.27 -0.86 14.69
N PRO A 16 3.91 -1.38 15.76
CA PRO A 16 3.37 -2.55 16.47
C PRO A 16 2.16 -2.23 17.37
N LYS A 17 1.85 -0.95 17.59
CA LYS A 17 0.77 -0.51 18.48
C LYS A 17 -0.53 -0.16 17.74
N HIS A 18 -0.42 0.24 16.48
CA HIS A 18 -1.56 0.72 15.69
C HIS A 18 -2.47 -0.42 15.23
N LYS A 19 -3.79 -0.24 15.40
CA LYS A 19 -4.82 -1.28 15.22
C LYS A 19 -4.74 -2.01 13.87
N ARG A 20 -4.32 -1.29 12.83
CA ARG A 20 -4.18 -1.78 11.44
C ARG A 20 -2.78 -2.27 11.05
N THR A 21 -1.75 -2.01 11.86
CA THR A 21 -0.35 -2.34 11.53
C THR A 21 0.34 -3.19 12.58
N ARG A 22 -0.35 -3.55 13.68
CA ARG A 22 0.20 -4.40 14.76
C ARG A 22 0.72 -5.77 14.34
N ALA A 23 0.39 -6.24 13.14
CA ALA A 23 0.93 -7.45 12.55
C ALA A 23 2.39 -7.27 12.05
N TYR A 24 2.86 -6.02 11.93
CA TYR A 24 4.19 -5.67 11.47
C TYR A 24 5.06 -5.20 12.65
N THR A 25 6.35 -5.48 12.54
CA THR A 25 7.40 -5.00 13.44
C THR A 25 8.02 -3.70 12.91
N ILE A 26 8.85 -3.05 13.73
CA ILE A 26 9.67 -1.91 13.30
C ILE A 26 10.60 -2.31 12.15
N ASN A 27 11.17 -3.52 12.18
CA ASN A 27 12.04 -4.00 11.11
C ASN A 27 11.27 -4.23 9.81
N ASP A 28 10.02 -4.72 9.88
CA ASP A 28 9.19 -4.85 8.68
C ASP A 28 8.88 -3.46 8.08
N PHE A 29 8.65 -2.43 8.90
CA PHE A 29 8.52 -1.06 8.38
C PHE A 29 9.80 -0.55 7.71
N ARG A 30 10.97 -0.82 8.30
CA ARG A 30 12.26 -0.42 7.68
C ARG A 30 12.51 -1.16 6.37
N LEU A 31 12.19 -2.46 6.32
CA LEU A 31 12.23 -3.24 5.08
C LEU A 31 11.32 -2.63 4.01
N LEU A 32 10.14 -2.13 4.38
CA LEU A 32 9.27 -1.43 3.43
C LEU A 32 9.96 -0.20 2.86
N LEU A 33 10.64 0.59 3.69
CA LEU A 33 11.42 1.76 3.24
C LEU A 33 12.54 1.36 2.26
N ASP A 34 13.26 0.28 2.56
CA ASP A 34 14.34 -0.22 1.70
C ASP A 34 13.77 -0.63 0.34
N VAL A 35 12.69 -1.44 0.32
CA VAL A 35 12.02 -1.88 -0.91
C VAL A 35 11.55 -0.70 -1.76
N ILE A 36 10.88 0.29 -1.16
CA ILE A 36 10.37 1.43 -1.94
C ILE A 36 11.49 2.37 -2.41
N SER A 37 12.65 2.37 -1.74
CA SER A 37 13.77 3.26 -2.10
C SER A 37 14.45 2.86 -3.42
N GLU A 38 14.27 1.63 -3.87
CA GLU A 38 14.77 1.14 -5.16
C GLU A 38 14.02 1.74 -6.36
N TYR A 39 12.86 2.36 -6.12
CA TYR A 39 12.01 2.93 -7.16
C TYR A 39 12.15 4.45 -7.21
N ARG A 40 12.17 4.98 -8.44
CA ARG A 40 12.30 6.42 -8.69
C ARG A 40 11.11 7.24 -8.18
N GLU A 41 9.91 6.65 -8.20
CA GLU A 41 8.66 7.33 -7.92
C GLU A 41 7.67 6.34 -7.31
N LEU A 42 6.82 6.83 -6.41
CA LEU A 42 5.66 6.09 -5.90
C LEU A 42 4.39 6.55 -6.60
N ALA A 43 3.62 5.58 -7.06
CA ALA A 43 2.28 5.78 -7.60
C ALA A 43 1.22 5.16 -6.68
N VAL A 44 0.08 5.83 -6.53
CA VAL A 44 -1.04 5.38 -5.72
C VAL A 44 -2.36 5.63 -6.43
N LEU A 45 -3.41 4.89 -6.04
CA LEU A 45 -4.75 5.13 -6.55
C LEU A 45 -5.55 6.02 -5.58
N PRO A 46 -6.42 6.92 -6.06
CA PRO A 46 -7.24 7.79 -5.20
C PRO A 46 -8.15 7.01 -4.22
N ASN A 47 -8.69 5.87 -4.65
CA ASN A 47 -9.49 4.99 -3.79
C ASN A 47 -8.64 4.30 -2.71
N ALA A 48 -7.41 3.87 -3.04
CA ALA A 48 -6.48 3.33 -2.05
C ALA A 48 -6.07 4.39 -1.00
N LEU A 49 -5.91 5.65 -1.41
CA LEU A 49 -5.70 6.77 -0.49
C LEU A 49 -6.91 7.01 0.41
N SER A 50 -8.13 6.96 -0.14
CA SER A 50 -9.37 7.10 0.61
C SER A 50 -9.57 5.97 1.62
N GLU A 51 -9.26 4.72 1.25
CA GLU A 51 -9.27 3.60 2.18
C GLU A 51 -8.22 3.77 3.27
N ALA A 52 -7.01 4.19 2.91
CA ALA A 52 -5.95 4.43 3.88
C ALA A 52 -6.32 5.53 4.87
N SER A 53 -6.90 6.65 4.43
CA SER A 53 -7.30 7.74 5.32
C SER A 53 -8.32 7.30 6.36
N ASN A 54 -9.31 6.48 5.98
CA ASN A 54 -10.27 5.89 6.90
C ASN A 54 -9.63 4.90 7.89
N LEU A 55 -8.52 4.26 7.51
CA LEU A 55 -7.84 3.26 8.32
C LEU A 55 -6.79 3.85 9.28
N LEU A 56 -6.39 5.12 9.09
CA LEU A 56 -5.36 5.81 9.86
C LEU A 56 -5.84 6.38 11.22
N GLU A 57 -7.10 6.15 11.57
CA GLU A 57 -7.62 6.48 12.89
C GLU A 57 -6.82 5.82 14.02
N PHE A 58 -6.24 6.65 14.89
CA PHE A 58 -5.47 6.22 16.05
C PHE A 58 -5.80 7.06 17.28
N GLU A 59 -5.68 6.47 18.47
CA GLU A 59 -5.96 7.13 19.74
C GLU A 59 -4.65 7.46 20.48
N GLY A 60 -4.59 8.61 21.14
CA GLY A 60 -3.45 9.03 21.96
C GLY A 60 -2.99 10.46 21.70
N ASN A 61 -2.19 11.02 22.61
CA ASN A 61 -1.79 12.42 22.54
C ASN A 61 -0.72 12.65 21.46
N GLY A 62 -1.00 13.52 20.48
CA GLY A 62 -0.02 14.04 19.52
C GLY A 62 0.33 13.12 18.35
N LEU A 63 0.01 11.82 18.42
CA LEU A 63 0.25 10.86 17.32
C LEU A 63 -0.74 11.01 16.16
N PRO A 64 -2.06 11.26 16.40
CA PRO A 64 -3.00 11.55 15.32
C PRO A 64 -2.55 12.72 14.44
N GLU A 65 -2.04 13.81 15.03
CA GLU A 65 -1.55 14.98 14.30
C GLU A 65 -0.31 14.66 13.46
N LYS A 66 0.61 13.83 13.99
CA LYS A 66 1.77 13.34 13.24
C LYS A 66 1.36 12.48 12.06
N ILE A 67 0.42 11.55 12.27
CA ILE A 67 -0.13 10.69 11.21
C ILE A 67 -0.78 11.53 10.12
N SER A 68 -1.66 12.47 10.47
CA SER A 68 -2.32 13.35 9.50
C SER A 68 -1.32 14.19 8.71
N ARG A 69 -0.29 14.74 9.37
CA ARG A 69 0.77 15.49 8.69
C ARG A 69 1.56 14.62 7.71
N ARG A 70 1.87 13.37 8.09
CA ARG A 70 2.57 12.43 7.20
C ARG A 70 1.70 11.96 6.05
N PHE A 71 0.42 11.75 6.28
CA PHE A 71 -0.53 11.44 5.21
C PHE A 71 -0.62 12.58 4.19
N LEU A 72 -0.75 13.82 4.64
CA LEU A 72 -0.74 15.00 3.77
C LEU A 72 0.56 15.09 2.94
N GLN A 73 1.71 14.92 3.59
CA GLN A 73 3.00 14.94 2.92
C GLN A 73 3.11 13.81 1.88
N PHE A 74 2.65 12.61 2.22
CA PHE A 74 2.63 11.46 1.32
C PHE A 74 1.80 11.77 0.07
N VAL A 75 0.55 12.19 0.24
CA VAL A 75 -0.33 12.56 -0.89
C VAL A 75 0.29 13.65 -1.76
N SER A 76 0.94 14.67 -1.16
CA SER A 76 1.56 15.76 -1.92
C SER A 76 2.81 15.37 -2.71
N THR A 77 3.40 14.20 -2.45
CA THR A 77 4.65 13.74 -3.05
C THR A 77 4.51 12.48 -3.90
N THR A 78 3.37 11.79 -3.81
CA THR A 78 3.04 10.64 -4.64
C THR A 78 2.29 11.04 -5.90
N ARG A 79 2.57 10.33 -7.00
CA ARG A 79 1.78 10.45 -8.21
C ARG A 79 0.48 9.65 -8.09
N GLU A 80 -0.64 10.29 -8.36
CA GLU A 80 -1.91 9.58 -8.44
C GLU A 80 -2.15 9.00 -9.83
N ILE A 81 -2.58 7.75 -9.89
CA ILE A 81 -3.10 7.09 -11.09
C ILE A 81 -4.60 6.94 -10.92
N TYR A 82 -5.36 7.77 -11.64
CA TYR A 82 -6.80 7.65 -11.68
C TYR A 82 -7.21 6.52 -12.63
N ILE A 83 -7.95 5.57 -12.09
CA ILE A 83 -8.60 4.51 -12.85
C ILE A 83 -10.12 4.67 -12.70
N PRO A 84 -10.88 4.85 -13.79
CA PRO A 84 -12.33 4.85 -13.73
C PRO A 84 -12.85 3.54 -13.14
N SER A 85 -13.82 3.62 -12.23
CA SER A 85 -14.41 2.42 -11.63
C SER A 85 -14.97 1.46 -12.68
N LEU A 86 -15.51 1.97 -13.79
CA LEU A 86 -16.00 1.14 -14.89
C LEU A 86 -14.90 0.24 -15.47
N SER A 87 -13.73 0.81 -15.78
CA SER A 87 -12.57 0.07 -16.27
C SER A 87 -12.09 -0.99 -15.27
N ALA A 88 -12.13 -0.68 -13.97
CA ALA A 88 -11.82 -1.64 -12.93
C ALA A 88 -12.86 -2.78 -12.85
N THR A 89 -14.15 -2.50 -13.03
CA THR A 89 -15.21 -3.53 -12.98
C THR A 89 -15.27 -4.43 -14.21
N GLU A 90 -14.70 -4.00 -15.33
CA GLU A 90 -14.59 -4.79 -16.57
C GLU A 90 -13.54 -5.91 -16.46
N ARG A 91 -12.63 -5.80 -15.47
CA ARG A 91 -11.65 -6.84 -15.18
C ARG A 91 -12.33 -8.12 -14.67
N ALA A 92 -11.88 -9.27 -15.18
CA ALA A 92 -12.41 -10.57 -14.76
C ALA A 92 -12.22 -10.82 -13.25
N GLU A 93 -11.17 -10.23 -12.66
CA GLU A 93 -10.81 -10.36 -11.27
C GLU A 93 -11.74 -9.58 -10.32
N PHE A 94 -12.55 -8.64 -10.82
CA PHE A 94 -13.42 -7.77 -10.02
C PHE A 94 -14.31 -8.52 -9.04
N ARG A 95 -14.95 -9.61 -9.49
CA ARG A 95 -15.86 -10.37 -8.61
C ARG A 95 -15.14 -11.03 -7.43
N ARG A 96 -13.85 -11.32 -7.57
CA ARG A 96 -13.05 -12.03 -6.56
C ARG A 96 -12.24 -11.09 -5.68
N LEU A 97 -11.66 -10.05 -6.27
CA LEU A 97 -10.74 -9.13 -5.60
C LEU A 97 -11.39 -7.81 -5.18
N GLY A 98 -12.54 -7.47 -5.74
CA GLY A 98 -13.21 -6.20 -5.49
C GLY A 98 -12.61 -5.04 -6.29
N LEU A 99 -13.14 -3.84 -6.03
CA LEU A 99 -12.93 -2.67 -6.87
C LEU A 99 -11.49 -2.14 -6.83
N THR A 100 -10.94 -1.95 -5.63
CA THR A 100 -9.62 -1.31 -5.45
C THR A 100 -8.49 -2.17 -6.01
N ASP A 101 -8.54 -3.47 -5.77
CA ASP A 101 -7.56 -4.41 -6.32
C ASP A 101 -7.68 -4.52 -7.84
N SER A 102 -8.90 -4.50 -8.38
CA SER A 102 -9.09 -4.50 -9.85
C SER A 102 -8.62 -3.21 -10.50
N ALA A 103 -8.80 -2.08 -9.83
CA ALA A 103 -8.24 -0.80 -10.26
C ALA A 103 -6.70 -0.83 -10.22
N THR A 104 -6.11 -1.48 -9.20
CA THR A 104 -4.66 -1.66 -9.11
C THR A 104 -4.11 -2.52 -10.26
N LEU A 105 -4.81 -3.62 -10.61
CA LEU A 105 -4.47 -4.43 -11.79
C LEU A 105 -4.62 -3.64 -13.08
N GLU A 106 -5.63 -2.78 -13.18
CA GLU A 106 -5.82 -1.94 -14.36
C GLU A 106 -4.70 -0.90 -14.51
N ALA A 107 -4.26 -0.30 -13.41
CA ALA A 107 -3.08 0.57 -13.37
C ALA A 107 -1.80 -0.15 -13.83
N GLY A 108 -1.70 -1.46 -13.57
CA GLY A 108 -0.60 -2.32 -14.03
C GLY A 108 -0.33 -2.26 -15.54
N LYS A 109 -1.36 -1.99 -16.36
CA LYS A 109 -1.21 -1.80 -17.82
C LYS A 109 -0.26 -0.67 -18.20
N ALA A 110 -0.08 0.32 -17.32
CA ALA A 110 0.85 1.43 -17.52
C ALA A 110 2.32 1.07 -17.23
N GLY A 111 2.63 -0.20 -16.97
CA GLY A 111 4.00 -0.68 -16.71
C GLY A 111 4.52 -0.33 -15.32
N VAL A 112 3.63 -0.04 -14.37
CA VAL A 112 4.00 0.18 -12.96
C VAL A 112 4.31 -1.14 -12.27
N HIS A 113 5.24 -1.11 -11.32
CA HIS A 113 5.50 -2.25 -10.44
C HIS A 113 4.48 -2.27 -9.29
N ILE A 114 3.74 -3.36 -9.15
CA ILE A 114 2.71 -3.50 -8.12
C ILE A 114 3.32 -4.11 -6.86
N LEU A 115 3.37 -3.33 -5.77
CA LEU A 115 3.73 -3.82 -4.44
C LEU A 115 2.46 -4.06 -3.61
N SER A 116 2.24 -5.31 -3.17
CA SER A 116 1.10 -5.68 -2.33
C SER A 116 1.49 -6.60 -1.19
N ALA A 117 0.71 -6.60 -0.10
CA ALA A 117 0.79 -7.65 0.93
C ALA A 117 -0.33 -8.71 0.78
N ASP A 118 -1.25 -8.52 -0.17
CA ASP A 118 -2.31 -9.46 -0.47
C ASP A 118 -1.85 -10.49 -1.52
N LEU A 119 -1.92 -11.78 -1.17
CA LEU A 119 -1.51 -12.87 -2.05
C LEU A 119 -2.40 -12.99 -3.29
N GLY A 120 -3.71 -12.74 -3.14
CA GLY A 120 -4.68 -12.84 -4.23
C GLY A 120 -4.46 -11.78 -5.32
N LEU A 121 -4.14 -10.55 -4.94
CA LEU A 121 -3.76 -9.46 -5.84
C LEU A 121 -2.39 -9.73 -6.48
N TYR A 122 -1.39 -10.16 -5.71
CA TYR A 122 -0.07 -10.51 -6.25
C TYR A 122 -0.16 -11.58 -7.33
N LEU A 123 -0.86 -12.69 -7.07
CA LEU A 123 -1.03 -13.78 -8.03
C LEU A 123 -1.79 -13.32 -9.27
N ALA A 124 -2.82 -12.47 -9.12
CA ALA A 124 -3.55 -11.91 -10.25
C ALA A 124 -2.67 -11.01 -11.13
N ALA A 125 -1.81 -10.18 -10.52
CA ALA A 125 -0.90 -9.31 -11.24
C ALA A 125 0.13 -10.12 -12.04
N VAL A 126 0.74 -11.13 -11.42
CA VAL A 126 1.69 -12.03 -12.09
C VAL A 126 1.00 -12.82 -13.21
N SER A 127 -0.20 -13.35 -12.97
CA SER A 127 -0.98 -14.08 -13.99
C SER A 127 -1.36 -13.20 -15.17
N ALA A 128 -1.53 -11.88 -14.96
CA ALA A 128 -1.79 -10.91 -16.02
C ALA A 128 -0.50 -10.45 -16.75
N GLY A 129 0.67 -10.97 -16.36
CA GLY A 129 1.96 -10.61 -16.96
C GLY A 129 2.54 -9.28 -16.46
N TYR A 130 2.04 -8.74 -15.34
CA TYR A 130 2.52 -7.49 -14.78
C TYR A 130 3.71 -7.70 -13.85
N SER A 131 4.52 -6.65 -13.70
CA SER A 131 5.60 -6.60 -12.71
C SER A 131 5.00 -6.41 -11.32
N ALA A 132 5.24 -7.36 -10.41
CA ALA A 132 4.67 -7.32 -9.06
C ALA A 132 5.56 -8.00 -8.02
N ALA A 133 5.46 -7.54 -6.78
CA ALA A 133 6.11 -8.12 -5.60
C ALA A 133 5.11 -8.26 -4.45
N ASN A 134 5.25 -9.34 -3.68
CA ASN A 134 4.52 -9.54 -2.44
C ASN A 134 5.40 -9.18 -1.24
N PHE A 135 4.95 -8.22 -0.43
CA PHE A 135 5.71 -7.71 0.71
C PHE A 135 5.83 -8.73 1.86
N ILE A 136 4.87 -9.64 2.01
CA ILE A 136 4.96 -10.72 3.00
C ILE A 136 6.08 -11.70 2.63
N HIS A 137 6.25 -12.02 1.34
CA HIS A 137 7.39 -12.83 0.89
C HIS A 137 8.73 -12.14 1.18
N ALA A 138 8.82 -10.82 1.02
CA ALA A 138 10.03 -10.07 1.37
C ALA A 138 10.34 -10.14 2.88
N ILE A 139 9.32 -10.03 3.73
CA ILE A 139 9.46 -10.20 5.19
C ILE A 139 9.94 -11.61 5.53
N GLU A 140 9.36 -12.64 4.92
CA GLU A 140 9.75 -14.05 5.14
C GLU A 140 11.20 -14.30 4.72
N ALA A 141 11.60 -13.78 3.56
CA ALA A 141 12.97 -13.89 3.06
C ALA A 141 13.99 -13.19 3.96
N ALA A 142 13.65 -12.03 4.54
CA ALA A 142 14.53 -11.30 5.46
C ALA A 142 14.69 -11.96 6.84
N ARG A 143 13.86 -12.96 7.17
CA ARG A 143 13.86 -13.70 8.44
C ARG A 143 14.48 -15.09 8.34
N ALA A 144 14.70 -15.58 7.12
CA ALA A 144 15.36 -16.86 6.84
C ALA A 144 16.87 -16.73 6.93
#